data_AF-A0A396HHI4-F1
#
_entry.id   AF-A0A396HHI4-F1
#
_cell.length_a   1.000
_cell.length_b   1.000
_cell.length_c   1.000
_cell.angle_alpha   90.00
_cell.angle_beta   90.00
_cell.angle_gamma   90.00
#
_symmetry.space_group_name_H-M   'P 1'
#
loop_
_entity.id
_entity.type
_entity.pdbx_description
1 polymer ?
#
loop_
_entity_poly.entity_id
_entity_poly.type
_entity_poly.pdbx_seq_one_letter_code
_entity_poly.pdbx_strand_id
1 'polypeptide(L)'
;MAGDSSFENKKLDFKEDLLPEIHPESVRVRMIANRIFDALKRDLSKKNMWRDDLGKSRKKANQRQSHQPCTSHLDGLNWGILVVNDNTIANAYSYPNGKVMVFTGLLELLTSDDLATLIAHEVGHTVARHAAEDQTDYMFFIIQQLILLPFISFPSLIVNLIAARSIMLLFSRR
;
A
#
# COMPACT_ATOMS: atom_id res chain seq x y z
N MET A 1 -11.21 0.48 3.31
CA MET A 1 -12.00 -0.19 2.25
C MET A 1 -11.67 0.30 0.83
N ALA A 2 -10.78 1.30 0.63
CA ALA A 2 -10.36 1.71 -0.72
C ALA A 2 -9.55 0.63 -1.48
N GLY A 3 -8.72 -0.15 -0.76
CA GLY A 3 -7.97 -1.26 -1.35
C GLY A 3 -8.84 -2.39 -1.90
N ASP A 4 -9.97 -2.68 -1.24
CA ASP A 4 -10.90 -3.72 -1.68
C ASP A 4 -11.62 -3.33 -2.97
N SER A 5 -12.05 -2.07 -3.09
CA SER A 5 -12.65 -1.56 -4.33
C SER A 5 -11.67 -1.54 -5.50
N SER A 6 -10.41 -1.14 -5.28
CA SER A 6 -9.38 -1.15 -6.33
C SER A 6 -9.09 -2.57 -6.82
N PHE A 7 -9.01 -3.53 -5.90
CA PHE A 7 -8.79 -4.93 -6.24
C PHE A 7 -9.99 -5.54 -6.99
N GLU A 8 -11.22 -5.33 -6.51
CA GLU A 8 -12.40 -5.89 -7.19
C GLU A 8 -12.62 -5.24 -8.56
N ASN A 9 -12.35 -3.95 -8.75
CA ASN A 9 -12.38 -3.32 -10.08
C ASN A 9 -11.36 -3.96 -11.03
N LYS A 10 -10.10 -4.11 -10.60
CA LYS A 10 -9.05 -4.78 -11.38
C LYS A 10 -9.38 -6.24 -11.67
N LYS A 11 -9.99 -6.93 -10.72
CA LYS A 11 -10.43 -8.33 -10.88
C LYS A 11 -11.58 -8.45 -11.87
N LEU A 12 -12.45 -7.43 -11.97
CA LEU A 12 -13.45 -7.35 -13.04
C LEU A 12 -12.79 -7.12 -14.40
N ASP A 13 -11.80 -6.24 -14.47
CA ASP A 13 -11.06 -5.97 -15.71
C ASP A 13 -10.39 -7.23 -16.28
N PHE A 14 -9.87 -8.10 -15.41
CA PHE A 14 -9.17 -9.33 -15.80
C PHE A 14 -9.99 -10.60 -15.62
N LYS A 15 -11.30 -10.52 -15.40
CA LYS A 15 -12.13 -11.66 -14.98
C LYS A 15 -12.05 -12.86 -15.94
N GLU A 16 -12.02 -12.59 -17.24
CA GLU A 16 -11.93 -13.61 -18.30
C GLU A 16 -10.52 -14.20 -18.42
N ASP A 17 -9.49 -13.45 -18.00
CA ASP A 17 -8.09 -13.84 -18.08
C ASP A 17 -7.58 -14.46 -16.76
N LEU A 18 -8.42 -14.61 -15.75
CA LEU A 18 -8.02 -15.26 -14.50
C LEU A 18 -7.74 -16.74 -14.74
N LEU A 19 -6.54 -17.20 -14.35
CA LEU A 19 -6.26 -18.62 -14.43
C LEU A 19 -7.11 -19.39 -13.42
N PRO A 20 -7.66 -20.56 -13.81
CA PRO A 20 -8.30 -21.46 -12.88
C PRO A 20 -7.36 -21.84 -11.74
N GLU A 21 -7.93 -22.13 -10.56
CA GLU A 21 -7.14 -22.52 -9.39
C GLU A 21 -6.36 -23.84 -9.59
N ILE A 22 -6.82 -24.69 -10.50
CA ILE A 22 -6.27 -26.03 -10.78
C ILE A 22 -5.09 -25.96 -11.77
N HIS A 23 -4.87 -24.81 -12.41
CA HIS A 23 -3.80 -24.68 -13.41
C HIS A 23 -2.40 -24.87 -12.76
N PRO A 24 -1.45 -25.56 -13.41
CA PRO A 24 -0.12 -25.82 -12.84
C PRO A 24 0.59 -24.55 -12.34
N GLU A 25 0.55 -23.46 -13.11
CA GLU A 25 1.14 -22.17 -12.69
C GLU A 25 0.42 -21.55 -11.49
N SER A 26 -0.92 -21.59 -11.46
CA SER A 26 -1.71 -21.15 -10.31
C SER A 26 -1.36 -21.93 -9.05
N VAL A 27 -1.20 -23.25 -9.18
CA VAL A 27 -0.83 -24.14 -8.07
C VAL A 27 0.58 -23.84 -7.58
N ARG A 28 1.55 -23.71 -8.48
CA ARG A 28 2.95 -23.37 -8.16
C ARG A 28 3.03 -22.05 -7.39
N VAL A 29 2.43 -21.01 -7.94
CA VAL A 29 2.40 -19.66 -7.34
C VAL A 29 1.72 -19.67 -5.99
N ARG A 30 0.55 -20.31 -5.89
CA ARG A 30 -0.21 -20.41 -4.65
C ARG A 30 0.52 -21.18 -3.56
N MET A 31 1.20 -22.26 -3.90
CA MET A 31 1.99 -23.05 -2.94
C MET A 31 3.11 -22.21 -2.32
N ILE A 32 3.84 -21.43 -3.13
CA ILE A 32 4.90 -20.54 -2.66
C ILE A 32 4.32 -19.40 -1.82
N ALA A 33 3.30 -18.72 -2.33
CA ALA A 33 2.67 -17.59 -1.66
C ALA A 33 2.06 -17.98 -0.32
N ASN A 34 1.39 -19.13 -0.23
CA ASN A 34 0.80 -19.60 1.03
C ASN A 34 1.86 -19.83 2.11
N ARG A 35 3.06 -20.32 1.76
CA ARG A 35 4.15 -20.46 2.75
C ARG A 35 4.59 -19.11 3.29
N ILE A 36 4.64 -18.08 2.45
CA ILE A 36 4.97 -16.70 2.84
C ILE A 36 3.86 -16.11 3.71
N PHE A 37 2.60 -16.26 3.30
CA PHE A 37 1.43 -15.76 4.06
C PHE A 37 1.31 -16.44 5.43
N ASP A 38 1.55 -17.75 5.51
CA ASP A 38 1.55 -18.49 6.77
C ASP A 38 2.69 -18.02 7.70
N ALA A 39 3.89 -17.80 7.15
CA ALA A 39 5.01 -17.26 7.91
C ALA A 39 4.69 -15.86 8.46
N LEU A 40 4.12 -14.99 7.61
CA LEU A 40 3.69 -13.65 8.00
C LEU A 40 2.61 -13.69 9.10
N LYS A 41 1.59 -14.54 8.94
CA LYS A 41 0.50 -14.66 9.92
C LYS A 41 1.01 -15.17 11.27
N ARG A 42 1.98 -16.10 11.27
CA ARG A 42 2.63 -16.58 12.51
C ARG A 42 3.39 -15.45 13.21
N ASP A 43 4.13 -14.63 12.46
CA ASP A 43 4.89 -13.52 13.01
C ASP A 43 3.97 -12.42 13.59
N LEU A 44 2.93 -12.03 12.84
CA LEU A 44 1.91 -11.08 13.31
C LEU A 44 1.18 -11.60 14.56
N SER A 45 0.82 -12.89 14.58
CA SER A 45 0.18 -13.52 15.75
C SER A 45 1.11 -13.50 16.97
N LYS A 46 2.39 -13.86 16.80
CA LYS A 46 3.38 -13.83 17.87
C LYS A 46 3.58 -12.41 18.40
N LYS A 47 3.66 -11.41 17.52
CA LYS A 47 3.78 -10.00 17.91
C LYS A 47 2.58 -9.50 18.71
N ASN A 48 1.37 -9.91 18.31
CA ASN A 48 0.14 -9.58 19.04
C ASN A 48 0.14 -10.20 20.46
N MET A 49 0.66 -11.42 20.61
CA MET A 49 0.86 -12.12 21.90
C MET A 49 1.95 -11.50 22.80
N TRP A 50 2.94 -10.79 22.24
CA TRP A 50 3.86 -10.01 23.07
C TRP A 50 3.25 -8.66 23.49
N ARG A 51 2.38 -8.09 22.64
CA ARG A 51 1.78 -6.78 22.87
C ARG A 51 0.79 -6.81 24.04
N ASP A 52 -0.07 -7.82 24.10
CA ASP A 52 -1.04 -8.04 25.17
C ASP A 52 -0.37 -8.44 26.50
N ASP A 53 0.67 -9.27 26.49
CA ASP A 53 1.43 -9.62 27.70
C ASP A 53 2.20 -8.42 28.29
N LEU A 54 2.86 -7.63 27.43
CA LEU A 54 3.50 -6.37 27.86
C LEU A 54 2.47 -5.34 28.32
N GLY A 55 1.29 -5.28 27.67
CA GLY A 55 0.19 -4.40 28.05
C GLY A 55 -0.35 -4.66 29.46
N LYS A 56 -0.35 -5.92 29.90
CA LYS A 56 -0.77 -6.33 31.25
C LYS A 56 0.30 -6.02 32.33
N SER A 57 1.59 -6.13 31.99
CA SER A 57 2.69 -5.82 32.92
C SER A 57 2.95 -4.32 33.10
N ARG A 58 2.54 -3.46 32.15
CA ARG A 58 2.81 -2.01 32.17
C ARG A 58 2.03 -1.18 33.20
N LYS A 59 1.25 -1.80 34.10
CA LYS A 59 0.62 -1.10 35.24
C LYS A 59 1.61 -0.70 36.36
N LYS A 60 2.89 -1.08 36.27
CA LYS A 60 3.95 -0.60 37.17
C LYS A 60 5.24 -0.36 36.37
N ALA A 61 5.86 0.79 36.60
CA ALA A 61 7.19 1.21 36.15
C ALA A 61 7.32 1.94 34.79
N ASN A 62 7.94 3.12 34.90
CA ASN A 62 8.32 4.14 33.93
C ASN A 62 8.45 3.71 32.45
N GLN A 63 7.71 4.46 31.63
CA GLN A 63 7.52 4.32 30.21
C GLN A 63 8.75 4.75 29.40
N ARG A 64 9.70 3.83 29.18
CA ARG A 64 10.55 3.91 27.98
C ARG A 64 9.68 3.49 26.79
N GLN A 65 9.43 4.43 25.87
CA GLN A 65 8.66 4.21 24.66
C GLN A 65 9.47 3.33 23.70
N SER A 66 9.33 2.01 23.84
CA SER A 66 9.63 1.08 22.76
C SER A 66 8.81 1.50 21.55
N HIS A 67 9.48 1.99 20.50
CA HIS A 67 8.88 2.23 19.20
C HIS A 67 8.46 0.87 18.63
N GLN A 68 7.21 0.49 18.83
CA GLN A 68 6.65 -0.69 18.21
C GLN A 68 6.38 -0.39 16.74
N PRO A 69 6.80 -1.24 15.79
CA PRO A 69 6.46 -1.05 14.39
C PRO A 69 4.94 -1.09 14.25
N CYS A 70 4.35 -0.06 13.63
CA CYS A 70 2.91 0.16 13.48
C CYS A 70 2.27 -0.81 12.46
N THR A 71 2.28 -2.11 12.76
CA THR A 71 1.75 -3.18 11.90
C THR A 71 0.26 -3.48 12.15
N SER A 72 -0.44 -2.66 12.92
CA SER A 72 -1.87 -2.87 13.27
C SER A 72 -2.79 -2.88 12.05
N HIS A 73 -2.37 -2.29 10.95
CA HIS A 73 -3.12 -2.28 9.70
C HIS A 73 -3.10 -3.63 8.97
N LEU A 74 -2.23 -4.56 9.38
CA LEU A 74 -2.13 -5.91 8.83
C LEU A 74 -3.00 -6.92 9.59
N ASP A 75 -3.51 -6.53 10.77
CA ASP A 75 -4.32 -7.39 11.61
C ASP A 75 -5.65 -7.73 10.90
N GLY A 76 -5.90 -9.02 10.71
CA GLY A 76 -7.15 -9.50 10.11
C GLY A 76 -7.24 -9.41 8.59
N LEU A 77 -6.15 -9.05 7.90
CA LEU A 77 -6.13 -9.06 6.43
C LEU A 77 -6.30 -10.48 5.86
N ASN A 78 -7.10 -10.60 4.80
CA ASN A 78 -7.31 -11.84 4.08
C ASN A 78 -6.28 -11.95 2.94
N TRP A 79 -5.12 -12.50 3.27
CA TRP A 79 -4.06 -12.70 2.29
C TRP A 79 -4.48 -13.71 1.22
N GLY A 80 -4.26 -13.37 -0.04
CA GLY A 80 -4.59 -14.26 -1.15
C GLY A 80 -3.87 -13.86 -2.43
N ILE A 81 -3.73 -14.82 -3.33
CA ILE A 81 -3.04 -14.62 -4.60
C ILE A 81 -3.94 -14.97 -5.79
N LEU A 82 -3.92 -14.12 -6.80
CA LEU A 82 -4.56 -14.35 -8.10
C LEU A 82 -3.49 -14.37 -9.18
N VAL A 83 -3.69 -15.24 -10.17
CA VAL A 83 -2.82 -15.31 -11.35
C VAL A 83 -3.65 -14.91 -12.57
N VAL A 84 -3.13 -13.96 -13.33
CA VAL A 84 -3.74 -13.43 -14.56
C VAL A 84 -2.97 -13.97 -15.76
N ASN A 85 -3.70 -14.47 -16.75
CA ASN A 85 -3.19 -15.07 -17.98
C ASN A 85 -2.92 -13.98 -19.00
N ASP A 86 -1.81 -13.29 -18.81
CA ASP A 86 -1.34 -12.29 -19.75
C ASP A 86 0.17 -12.44 -19.91
N ASN A 87 0.57 -12.97 -21.06
CA ASN A 87 1.98 -13.14 -21.42
C ASN A 87 2.61 -11.86 -21.96
N THR A 88 1.81 -10.82 -22.22
CA THR A 88 2.33 -9.51 -22.68
C THR A 88 2.81 -8.65 -21.53
N ILE A 89 2.34 -8.92 -20.30
CA ILE A 89 2.65 -8.17 -19.10
C ILE A 89 3.53 -9.02 -18.18
N ALA A 90 4.79 -8.60 -17.99
CA ALA A 90 5.70 -9.19 -17.02
C ALA A 90 5.71 -8.37 -15.72
N ASN A 91 4.65 -8.49 -14.91
CA ASN A 91 4.55 -7.75 -13.64
C ASN A 91 3.88 -8.54 -12.51
N ALA A 92 3.91 -7.98 -11.30
CA ALA A 92 3.12 -8.38 -10.15
C ALA A 92 2.69 -7.14 -9.36
N TYR A 93 1.51 -7.18 -8.73
CA TYR A 93 1.02 -6.09 -7.91
C TYR A 93 0.54 -6.60 -6.56
N SER A 94 0.91 -5.88 -5.50
CA SER A 94 0.35 -6.06 -4.17
C SER A 94 -0.68 -4.98 -3.85
N TYR A 95 -1.78 -5.38 -3.23
CA TYR A 95 -2.85 -4.48 -2.83
C TYR A 95 -2.87 -4.35 -1.31
N PRO A 96 -3.25 -3.17 -0.78
CA PRO A 96 -3.21 -2.88 0.66
C PRO A 96 -4.19 -3.72 1.49
N ASN A 97 -5.07 -4.50 0.85
CA ASN A 97 -5.95 -5.48 1.50
C ASN A 97 -5.32 -6.88 1.65
N GLY A 98 -4.05 -7.05 1.31
CA GLY A 98 -3.34 -8.32 1.38
C GLY A 98 -3.55 -9.23 0.17
N LYS A 99 -4.15 -8.72 -0.92
CA LYS A 99 -4.24 -9.47 -2.17
C LYS A 99 -3.03 -9.20 -3.06
N VAL A 100 -2.48 -10.25 -3.66
CA VAL A 100 -1.38 -10.17 -4.62
C VAL A 100 -1.86 -10.68 -5.96
N MET A 101 -1.52 -9.99 -7.04
CA MET A 101 -1.84 -10.36 -8.42
C MET A 101 -0.53 -10.58 -9.18
N VAL A 102 -0.40 -11.73 -9.84
CA VAL A 102 0.80 -12.09 -10.62
C VAL A 102 0.40 -12.40 -12.06
N PHE A 103 1.17 -11.93 -13.03
CA PHE A 103 0.91 -12.16 -14.46
C PHE A 103 1.78 -13.28 -15.01
N THR A 104 1.23 -14.10 -15.91
CA THR A 104 1.93 -15.25 -16.50
C THR A 104 3.18 -14.87 -17.30
N GLY A 105 3.20 -13.70 -17.94
CA GLY A 105 4.39 -13.20 -18.65
C GLY A 105 5.62 -13.04 -17.76
N LEU A 106 5.43 -12.88 -16.44
CA LEU A 106 6.50 -12.86 -15.46
C LEU A 106 6.89 -14.29 -15.00
N LEU A 107 5.93 -15.22 -14.97
CA LEU A 107 6.14 -16.59 -14.49
C LEU A 107 7.02 -17.42 -15.40
N GLU A 108 7.00 -17.15 -16.71
CA GLU A 108 7.83 -17.84 -17.70
C GLU A 108 9.33 -17.53 -17.54
N LEU A 109 9.66 -16.40 -16.91
CA LEU A 109 11.03 -15.92 -16.74
C LEU A 109 11.64 -16.30 -15.38
N LEU A 110 10.81 -16.73 -14.42
CA LEU A 110 11.23 -16.86 -13.03
C LEU A 110 11.21 -18.32 -12.55
N THR A 111 12.31 -18.70 -11.90
CA THR A 111 12.38 -19.96 -11.15
C THR A 111 11.51 -19.90 -9.90
N SER A 112 11.33 -21.04 -9.23
CA SER A 112 10.56 -21.10 -7.98
C SER A 112 11.15 -20.25 -6.85
N ASP A 113 12.47 -20.12 -6.78
CA ASP A 113 13.17 -19.33 -5.75
C ASP A 113 13.07 -17.83 -6.05
N ASP A 114 13.19 -17.45 -7.33
CA ASP A 114 13.02 -16.06 -7.76
C ASP A 114 11.58 -15.59 -7.57
N LEU A 115 10.62 -16.46 -7.87
CA LEU A 115 9.19 -16.21 -7.63
C LEU A 115 8.90 -16.02 -6.14
N ALA A 116 9.52 -16.81 -5.26
CA ALA A 116 9.38 -16.65 -3.82
C ALA A 116 9.94 -15.29 -3.36
N THR A 117 11.11 -14.90 -3.87
CA THR A 117 11.74 -13.62 -3.57
C THR A 117 10.88 -12.45 -4.03
N LEU A 118 10.32 -12.54 -5.24
CA LEU A 118 9.43 -11.52 -5.79
C LEU A 118 8.14 -11.39 -5.00
N ILE A 119 7.47 -12.50 -4.69
CA ILE A 119 6.24 -12.46 -3.86
C ILE A 119 6.56 -11.89 -2.48
N ALA A 120 7.68 -12.27 -1.87
CA ALA A 120 8.11 -11.73 -0.58
C ALA A 120 8.40 -10.22 -0.67
N HIS A 121 9.01 -9.75 -1.76
CA HIS A 121 9.28 -8.33 -2.02
C HIS A 121 7.97 -7.52 -2.09
N GLU A 122 7.00 -7.99 -2.87
CA GLU A 122 5.70 -7.35 -3.02
C GLU A 122 4.86 -7.36 -1.74
N VAL A 123 4.88 -8.48 -1.00
CA VAL A 123 4.27 -8.54 0.34
C VAL A 123 4.96 -7.56 1.29
N GLY A 124 6.28 -7.43 1.20
CA GLY A 124 7.08 -6.45 1.95
C GLY A 124 6.61 -5.01 1.73
N HIS A 125 6.36 -4.61 0.48
CA HIS A 125 5.80 -3.30 0.14
C HIS A 125 4.46 -3.04 0.82
N THR A 126 3.58 -4.05 0.86
CA THR A 126 2.29 -3.96 1.55
C THR A 126 2.46 -3.87 3.06
N VAL A 127 3.36 -4.67 3.65
CA VAL A 127 3.64 -4.70 5.09
C VAL A 127 4.24 -3.39 5.59
N ALA A 128 5.16 -2.81 4.82
CA ALA A 128 5.81 -1.55 5.12
C ALA A 128 5.00 -0.32 4.66
N ARG A 129 3.84 -0.52 4.03
CA ARG A 129 2.95 0.54 3.51
C ARG A 129 3.59 1.43 2.44
N HIS A 130 4.57 0.95 1.68
CA HIS A 130 5.22 1.75 0.63
C HIS A 130 4.21 2.37 -0.35
N ALA A 131 3.17 1.64 -0.77
CA ALA A 131 2.11 2.21 -1.62
C ALA A 131 1.32 3.35 -0.97
N ALA A 132 1.15 3.34 0.36
CA ALA A 132 0.51 4.43 1.08
C ALA A 132 1.46 5.60 1.30
N GLU A 133 2.77 5.34 1.47
CA GLU A 133 3.83 6.36 1.56
C GLU A 133 4.04 7.05 0.20
N ASP A 134 4.17 6.29 -0.89
CA ASP A 134 4.27 6.80 -2.25
C ASP A 134 3.05 7.67 -2.60
N GLN A 135 1.84 7.21 -2.26
CA GLN A 135 0.64 7.99 -2.50
C GLN A 135 0.61 9.28 -1.65
N THR A 136 1.12 9.26 -0.42
CA THR A 136 1.27 10.49 0.38
C THR A 136 2.33 11.43 -0.19
N ASP A 137 3.42 10.91 -0.77
CA ASP A 137 4.45 11.72 -1.41
C ASP A 137 3.93 12.35 -2.71
N TYR A 138 3.24 11.60 -3.56
CA TYR A 138 2.54 12.14 -4.72
C TYR A 138 1.48 13.18 -4.32
N MET A 139 0.71 12.94 -3.26
CA MET A 139 -0.24 13.92 -2.74
C MET A 139 0.48 15.19 -2.27
N PHE A 140 1.62 15.07 -1.59
CA PHE A 140 2.42 16.22 -1.18
C PHE A 140 2.90 17.03 -2.39
N PHE A 141 3.46 16.37 -3.41
CA PHE A 141 3.87 17.02 -4.65
C PHE A 141 2.71 17.71 -5.38
N ILE A 142 1.53 17.07 -5.46
CA ILE A 142 0.33 17.66 -6.06
C ILE A 142 -0.15 18.89 -5.27
N ILE A 143 -0.13 18.83 -3.94
CA ILE A 143 -0.51 19.95 -3.08
C ILE A 143 0.47 21.11 -3.27
N GLN A 144 1.77 20.84 -3.32
CA GLN A 144 2.78 21.86 -3.62
C GLN A 144 2.56 22.48 -5.02
N GLN A 145 2.21 21.66 -6.01
CA GLN A 145 1.95 22.13 -7.36
C GLN A 145 0.70 23.01 -7.45
N LEU A 146 -0.39 22.68 -6.74
CA LEU A 146 -1.61 23.49 -6.69
C LEU A 146 -1.39 24.88 -6.03
N ILE A 147 -0.49 24.97 -5.05
CA ILE A 147 -0.16 26.24 -4.38
C ILE A 147 0.72 27.12 -5.28
N LEU A 148 1.69 26.54 -5.99
CA LEU A 148 2.68 27.29 -6.78
C LEU A 148 2.18 27.69 -8.18
N LEU A 149 1.37 26.85 -8.82
CA LEU A 149 0.87 27.07 -10.18
C LEU A 149 0.15 28.42 -10.40
N PRO A 150 -0.75 28.91 -9.53
CA PRO A 150 -1.42 30.20 -9.73
C PRO A 150 -0.46 31.40 -9.64
N PHE A 151 0.64 31.29 -8.89
CA PHE A 151 1.64 32.36 -8.81
C PHE A 151 2.49 32.47 -10.08
N ILE A 152 2.71 31.36 -10.78
CA ILE A 152 3.45 31.31 -12.04
C ILE A 152 2.54 31.71 -13.20
N SER A 153 1.32 31.16 -13.26
CA SER A 153 0.38 31.40 -14.36
C SER A 153 -0.35 32.75 -14.28
N PHE A 154 -0.61 33.27 -13.07
CA PHE A 154 -1.40 34.50 -12.87
C PHE A 154 -0.81 35.44 -11.79
N PRO A 155 0.45 35.89 -11.93
CA PRO A 155 1.14 36.67 -10.90
C PRO A 155 0.44 38.01 -10.61
N SER A 156 -0.07 38.69 -11.63
CA SER A 156 -0.74 40.00 -11.49
C SER A 156 -2.05 39.93 -10.70
N LEU A 157 -2.83 38.86 -10.88
CA LEU A 157 -4.09 38.64 -10.17
C LEU A 157 -3.82 38.45 -8.67
N ILE A 158 -2.81 37.65 -8.32
CA ILE A 158 -2.44 37.39 -6.92
C ILE A 158 -1.91 38.65 -6.23
N VAL A 159 -1.02 39.40 -6.88
CA VAL A 159 -0.51 40.67 -6.32
C VAL A 159 -1.65 41.66 -6.08
N ASN A 160 -2.57 41.80 -7.03
CA ASN A 160 -3.72 42.69 -6.87
C ASN A 160 -4.68 42.23 -5.76
N LEU A 161 -4.90 40.91 -5.60
CA LEU A 161 -5.72 40.35 -4.54
C LEU A 161 -5.13 40.64 -3.14
N ILE A 162 -3.81 40.42 -2.99
CA ILE A 162 -3.09 40.68 -1.74
C ILE A 162 -3.08 42.18 -1.43
N ALA A 163 -2.81 43.03 -2.43
CA ALA A 163 -2.84 44.48 -2.27
C ALA A 163 -4.24 44.97 -1.86
N ALA A 164 -5.29 44.50 -2.53
CA ALA A 164 -6.67 44.86 -2.21
C ALA A 164 -7.07 44.43 -0.79
N ARG A 165 -6.71 43.20 -0.37
CA ARG A 165 -6.97 42.73 1.00
C ARG A 165 -6.16 43.49 2.04
N SER A 166 -4.90 43.83 1.77
CA SER A 166 -4.04 44.57 2.69
C SER A 166 -4.55 45.99 2.93
N ILE A 167 -4.96 46.66 1.85
CA ILE A 167 -5.61 47.97 1.91
C ILE A 167 -6.93 47.87 2.70
N MET A 168 -7.78 46.89 2.37
CA MET A 168 -9.05 46.69 3.06
C MET A 168 -8.88 46.39 4.55
N LEU A 169 -7.86 45.61 4.94
CA LEU A 169 -7.53 45.34 6.34
C LEU A 169 -6.99 46.57 7.07
N LEU A 170 -6.21 47.43 6.40
CA LEU A 170 -5.78 48.72 6.94
C LEU A 170 -6.97 49.65 7.22
N PHE A 171 -8.00 49.62 6.36
CA PHE A 171 -9.20 50.43 6.50
C PHE A 171 -10.33 49.77 7.32
N SER A 172 -10.19 48.50 7.70
CA SER A 172 -11.15 47.78 8.55
C SER A 172 -10.95 48.06 10.05
N ARG A 173 -9.89 48.78 10.45
CA ARG A 173 -9.51 49.03 11.86
C ARG A 173 -9.80 50.46 12.34
N ARG A 174 -10.79 51.14 11.75
CA ARG A 174 -11.39 52.37 12.27
C ARG A 174 -12.87 52.16 12.53
#